data_AF-A0A957DIB2-F1
#
_entry.id   AF-A0A957DIB2-F1
#
_cell.length_a   1.000
_cell.length_b   1.000
_cell.length_c   1.000
_cell.angle_alpha   90.00
_cell.angle_beta   90.00
_cell.angle_gamma   90.00
#
_symmetry.space_group_name_H-M   'P 1'
#
loop_
_entity.id
_entity.type
_entity.pdbx_description
1 polymer ?
#
loop_
_entity_poly.entity_id
_entity_poly.type
_entity_poly.pdbx_seq_one_letter_code
_entity_poly.pdbx_strand_id
1 'polypeptide(L)'
;YWEQRGWSDEAVVKTNSQIVSPAHISRLPLGDVAIDGVAYAGIRPITRVEIGIESGGNPPAWQDATLLPGPSAEVWTQFYHTWRPTAATSYTLYVRATDSDGFRQNEIGRGILEGAFPDGTDKIQNIVVQIG
;
A
#
# COMPACT_ATOMS: atom_id res chain seq x y z
N TYR A 1 -25.33 -6.79 29.82
CA TYR A 1 -24.14 -6.72 30.69
C TYR A 1 -22.94 -7.07 29.81
N TRP A 2 -22.23 -6.03 29.31
CA TRP A 2 -20.84 -5.96 28.80
C TRP A 2 -20.61 -4.69 27.94
N GLU A 3 -21.26 -3.58 28.28
CA GLU A 3 -20.91 -2.24 27.82
C GLU A 3 -19.89 -1.65 28.80
N GLN A 4 -18.61 -1.98 28.62
CA GLN A 4 -17.51 -1.29 29.32
C GLN A 4 -16.16 -1.67 28.71
N ARG A 5 -15.96 -1.29 27.44
CA ARG A 5 -14.63 -1.26 26.81
C ARG A 5 -14.60 -0.45 25.51
N GLY A 6 -15.19 0.76 25.50
CA GLY A 6 -14.90 1.76 24.45
C GLY A 6 -14.96 1.27 23.00
N TRP A 7 -15.88 0.35 22.68
CA TRP A 7 -16.10 -0.10 21.32
C TRP A 7 -16.79 1.05 20.58
N SER A 8 -16.07 1.63 19.63
CA SER A 8 -16.65 2.56 18.66
C SER A 8 -17.62 1.77 17.77
N ASP A 9 -18.90 2.12 17.85
CA ASP A 9 -20.04 1.48 17.18
C ASP A 9 -20.15 1.84 15.68
N GLU A 10 -19.01 2.01 15.02
CA GLU A 10 -18.89 2.19 13.58
C GLU A 10 -17.60 1.50 13.15
N ALA A 11 -17.71 0.28 12.62
CA ALA A 11 -16.60 -0.42 11.97
C ALA A 11 -16.32 0.25 10.62
N VAL A 12 -15.87 1.51 10.64
CA VAL A 12 -15.47 2.23 9.44
C VAL A 12 -14.24 1.53 8.89
N VAL A 13 -14.39 0.88 7.74
CA VAL A 13 -13.28 0.29 7.01
C VAL A 13 -12.26 1.39 6.72
N LYS A 14 -11.06 1.29 7.30
CA LYS A 14 -9.98 2.24 7.06
C LYS A 14 -9.44 2.09 5.63
N THR A 15 -8.96 3.19 5.09
CA THR A 15 -8.29 3.22 3.78
C THR A 15 -6.96 2.50 3.88
N ASN A 16 -6.76 1.51 3.01
CA ASN A 16 -5.61 0.63 3.02
C ASN A 16 -5.18 0.27 1.59
N SER A 17 -3.92 -0.11 1.44
CA SER A 17 -3.34 -0.56 0.18
C SER A 17 -2.25 -1.59 0.41
N GLN A 18 -2.10 -2.49 -0.56
CA GLN A 18 -1.16 -3.59 -0.50
C GLN A 18 -0.54 -3.86 -1.87
N ILE A 19 0.78 -4.04 -1.91
CA ILE A 19 1.50 -4.63 -3.05
C ILE A 19 1.31 -6.15 -2.99
N VAL A 20 0.80 -6.71 -4.08
CA VAL A 20 0.64 -8.16 -4.27
C VAL A 20 1.82 -8.73 -5.03
N SER A 21 2.30 -8.00 -6.04
CA SER A 21 3.47 -8.35 -6.82
C SER A 21 4.33 -7.09 -7.07
N PRO A 22 5.67 -7.18 -6.99
CA PRO A 22 6.45 -8.40 -6.71
C PRO A 22 6.37 -8.85 -5.25
N ALA A 23 6.77 -10.09 -4.97
CA ALA A 23 6.79 -10.62 -3.61
C ALA A 23 7.92 -10.00 -2.76
N HIS A 24 7.72 -9.91 -1.44
CA HIS A 24 8.76 -9.48 -0.51
C HIS A 24 10.00 -10.39 -0.58
N ILE A 25 11.19 -9.79 -0.61
CA ILE A 25 12.53 -10.41 -0.75
C ILE A 25 12.72 -11.13 -2.10
N SER A 26 11.84 -10.91 -3.08
CA SER A 26 12.05 -11.45 -4.42
C SER A 26 13.30 -10.86 -5.08
N ARG A 27 13.97 -11.69 -5.90
CA ARG A 27 15.06 -11.26 -6.78
C ARG A 27 14.52 -11.10 -8.19
N LEU A 28 14.73 -9.93 -8.77
CA LEU A 28 14.25 -9.53 -10.09
C LEU A 28 15.43 -9.11 -10.95
N PRO A 29 15.41 -9.38 -12.27
CA PRO A 29 16.45 -8.90 -13.16
C PRO A 29 16.47 -7.37 -13.23
N LEU A 30 17.63 -6.81 -13.57
CA LEU A 30 17.71 -5.40 -13.92
C LEU A 30 16.96 -5.16 -15.24
N GLY A 31 15.82 -4.48 -15.16
CA GLY A 31 14.89 -4.25 -16.26
C GLY A 31 13.56 -3.73 -15.73
N ASP A 32 12.56 -3.62 -16.59
CA ASP A 32 11.24 -3.15 -16.16
C ASP A 32 10.61 -4.12 -15.15
N VAL A 33 10.17 -3.58 -14.01
CA VAL A 33 9.51 -4.30 -12.92
C VAL A 33 8.04 -3.88 -12.90
N ALA A 34 7.16 -4.86 -13.07
CA ALA A 34 5.73 -4.67 -12.83
C ALA A 34 5.46 -4.69 -11.32
N ILE A 35 4.81 -3.65 -10.82
CA ILE A 35 4.31 -3.55 -9.46
C ILE A 35 2.79 -3.50 -9.55
N ASP A 36 2.09 -4.39 -8.88
CA ASP A 36 0.64 -4.49 -8.87
C ASP A 36 0.11 -4.84 -7.50
N GLY A 37 -1.16 -4.50 -7.27
CA GLY A 37 -1.78 -4.71 -5.98
C GLY A 37 -3.21 -4.22 -5.90
N VAL A 38 -3.66 -4.03 -4.67
CA VAL A 38 -5.04 -3.67 -4.35
C VAL A 38 -5.09 -2.54 -3.32
N ALA A 39 -6.13 -1.73 -3.39
CA ALA A 39 -6.47 -0.72 -2.39
C ALA A 39 -7.97 -0.74 -2.10
N TYR A 40 -8.36 -0.42 -0.87
CA TYR A 40 -9.75 -0.44 -0.43
C TYR A 40 -10.01 0.61 0.66
N ALA A 41 -11.24 1.12 0.71
CA ALA A 41 -11.68 2.09 1.72
C ALA A 41 -13.18 1.92 2.07
N GLY A 42 -13.66 0.67 2.10
CA GLY A 42 -15.08 0.37 2.30
C GLY A 42 -15.90 0.86 1.10
N ILE A 43 -16.90 1.71 1.33
CA ILE A 43 -17.74 2.30 0.28
C ILE A 43 -17.11 3.55 -0.37
N ARG A 44 -15.98 4.04 0.15
CA ARG A 44 -15.29 5.22 -0.37
C ARG A 44 -14.41 4.79 -1.54
N PRO A 45 -14.60 5.34 -2.76
CA PRO A 45 -13.71 5.04 -3.87
C PRO A 45 -12.25 5.43 -3.56
N ILE A 46 -11.30 4.59 -3.98
CA ILE A 46 -9.89 4.97 -4.04
C ILE A 46 -9.67 5.91 -5.22
N THR A 47 -9.16 7.11 -4.93
CA THR A 47 -8.93 8.16 -5.94
C THR A 47 -7.48 8.20 -6.41
N ARG A 48 -6.54 7.70 -5.60
CA ARG A 48 -5.11 7.69 -5.93
C ARG A 48 -4.39 6.55 -5.22
N VAL A 49 -3.45 5.92 -5.92
CA VAL A 49 -2.44 5.04 -5.32
C VAL A 49 -1.07 5.52 -5.75
N GLU A 50 -0.15 5.61 -4.80
CA GLU A 50 1.23 6.01 -5.03
C GLU A 50 2.20 4.90 -4.59
N ILE A 51 3.22 4.67 -5.41
CA ILE A 51 4.33 3.76 -5.12
C ILE A 51 5.55 4.59 -4.71
N GLY A 52 6.04 4.35 -3.50
CA GLY A 52 7.25 4.97 -2.97
C GLY A 52 8.46 4.08 -3.23
N ILE A 53 9.53 4.63 -3.81
CA ILE A 53 10.74 3.86 -4.14
C ILE A 53 11.92 4.42 -3.36
N GLU A 54 12.47 3.59 -2.48
CA GLU A 54 13.58 3.94 -1.60
C GLU A 54 14.81 3.09 -1.94
N SER A 55 15.96 3.75 -2.05
CA SER A 55 17.26 3.09 -2.20
C SER A 55 18.39 3.97 -1.68
N GLY A 56 19.46 3.34 -1.21
CA GLY A 56 20.67 4.05 -0.78
C GLY A 56 20.47 5.02 0.40
N GLY A 57 19.45 4.81 1.23
CA GLY A 57 19.15 5.64 2.40
C GLY A 57 18.46 6.98 2.10
N ASN A 58 18.11 7.25 0.83
CA ASN A 58 17.27 8.40 0.47
C ASN A 58 15.81 8.14 0.86
N PRO A 59 15.00 9.17 1.16
CA PRO A 59 13.56 8.97 1.36
C PRO A 59 12.87 8.43 0.10
N PRO A 60 11.71 7.75 0.23
CA PRO A 60 11.00 7.19 -0.91
C PRO A 60 10.55 8.28 -1.89
N ALA A 61 10.89 8.10 -3.17
CA ALA A 61 10.34 8.88 -4.25
C ALA A 61 8.97 8.32 -4.64
N TRP A 62 7.91 9.09 -4.39
CA TRP A 62 6.53 8.70 -4.68
C TRP A 62 6.17 8.91 -6.16
N GLN A 63 5.54 7.90 -6.76
CA GLN A 63 5.10 7.89 -8.15
C GLN A 63 3.66 7.41 -8.24
N ASP A 64 2.88 7.95 -9.17
CA ASP A 64 1.50 7.54 -9.35
C ASP A 64 1.38 6.15 -10.00
N ALA A 65 0.52 5.31 -9.45
CA ALA A 65 0.08 4.08 -10.06
C ALA A 65 -1.15 4.32 -10.94
N THR A 66 -1.32 3.47 -11.95
CA THR A 66 -2.56 3.43 -12.73
C THR A 66 -3.60 2.63 -11.96
N LEU A 67 -4.80 3.20 -11.79
CA LEU A 67 -5.92 2.54 -11.14
C LEU A 67 -6.76 1.77 -12.15
N LEU A 68 -7.16 0.57 -11.77
CA LEU A 68 -8.14 -0.27 -12.44
C LEU A 68 -9.37 -0.35 -11.50
N PRO A 69 -10.30 0.60 -11.60
CA PRO A 69 -11.49 0.61 -10.75
C PRO A 69 -12.33 -0.64 -11.00
N GLY A 70 -12.80 -1.26 -9.93
CA GLY A 70 -13.72 -2.39 -10.01
C GLY A 70 -15.14 -1.96 -10.43
N PRO A 71 -16.07 -2.92 -10.61
CA PRO A 71 -17.43 -2.64 -11.08
C PRO A 71 -18.29 -1.76 -10.14
N SER A 72 -17.89 -1.58 -8.88
CA SER A 72 -18.56 -0.71 -7.90
C SER A 72 -17.56 -0.17 -6.86
N ALA A 73 -17.98 0.83 -6.09
CA ALA A 73 -17.16 1.40 -5.00
C ALA A 73 -16.96 0.45 -3.81
N GLU A 74 -17.75 -0.62 -3.74
CA GLU A 74 -17.75 -1.62 -2.66
C GLU A 74 -16.67 -2.69 -2.84
N VAL A 75 -16.05 -2.75 -4.02
CA VAL A 75 -14.99 -3.70 -4.32
C VAL A 75 -13.62 -3.02 -4.23
N TRP A 76 -12.60 -3.82 -3.92
CA TRP A 76 -11.20 -3.43 -4.05
C TRP A 76 -10.87 -2.82 -5.43
N THR A 77 -10.08 -1.74 -5.41
CA THR A 77 -9.49 -1.14 -6.61
C THR A 77 -8.16 -1.80 -6.86
N GLN A 78 -7.97 -2.39 -8.05
CA GLN A 78 -6.66 -2.87 -8.47
C GLN A 78 -5.81 -1.70 -8.95
N PHE A 79 -4.50 -1.81 -8.82
CA PHE A 79 -3.58 -0.85 -9.41
C PHE A 79 -2.37 -1.56 -10.01
N TYR A 80 -1.69 -0.86 -10.91
CA TYR A 80 -0.38 -1.26 -11.39
C TYR A 80 0.53 -0.05 -11.68
N HIS A 81 1.83 -0.28 -11.62
CA HIS A 81 2.86 0.67 -11.97
C HIS A 81 4.07 -0.08 -12.55
N THR A 82 4.59 0.40 -13.68
CA THR A 82 5.83 -0.15 -14.24
C THR A 82 6.99 0.73 -13.82
N TRP A 83 7.89 0.17 -13.03
CA TRP A 83 9.06 0.85 -12.52
C TRP A 83 10.33 0.30 -13.17
N ARG A 84 11.27 1.19 -13.50
CA ARG A 84 12.58 0.83 -14.01
C ARG A 84 13.69 1.15 -12.98
N PRO A 85 14.24 0.15 -12.25
CA PRO A 85 15.37 0.35 -11.36
C PRO A 85 16.59 0.91 -12.09
N THR A 86 17.29 1.82 -11.42
CA THR A 86 18.49 2.49 -11.94
C THR A 86 19.78 1.74 -11.68
N ALA A 87 19.79 0.81 -10.73
CA ALA A 87 20.95 0.04 -10.33
C ALA A 87 20.57 -1.37 -9.86
N ALA A 88 21.52 -2.30 -9.97
CA ALA A 88 21.40 -3.61 -9.35
C ALA A 88 21.72 -3.50 -7.84
N THR A 89 20.68 -3.36 -7.02
CA THR A 89 20.77 -3.20 -5.56
C THR A 89 19.47 -3.60 -4.88
N SER A 90 19.42 -3.50 -3.56
CA SER A 90 18.19 -3.64 -2.78
C SER A 90 17.36 -2.36 -2.85
N TYR A 91 16.05 -2.49 -3.04
CA TYR A 91 15.08 -1.40 -2.99
C TYR A 91 14.00 -1.73 -1.97
N THR A 92 13.51 -0.70 -1.28
CA THR A 92 12.27 -0.79 -0.50
C THR A 92 11.16 -0.11 -1.29
N LEU A 93 10.10 -0.84 -1.56
CA LEU A 93 8.90 -0.35 -2.23
C LEU A 93 7.81 -0.12 -1.18
N TYR A 94 7.16 1.03 -1.24
CA TYR A 94 6.06 1.43 -0.36
C TYR A 94 4.79 1.60 -1.19
N VAL A 95 3.63 1.40 -0.58
CA VAL A 95 2.33 1.73 -1.20
C VAL A 95 1.46 2.52 -0.24
N ARG A 96 0.82 3.55 -0.77
CA ARG A 96 -0.20 4.31 -0.05
C ARG A 96 -1.38 4.63 -0.96
N ALA A 97 -2.58 4.67 -0.38
CA ALA A 97 -3.80 5.07 -1.04
C ALA A 97 -4.36 6.39 -0.50
N THR A 98 -5.11 7.07 -1.36
CA THR A 98 -6.00 8.19 -1.03
C THR A 98 -7.43 7.83 -1.42
N ASP A 99 -8.41 8.07 -0.55
CA ASP A 99 -9.82 7.83 -0.82
C ASP A 99 -10.56 9.10 -1.31
N SER A 100 -11.86 8.98 -1.57
CA SER A 100 -12.74 10.06 -2.02
C SER A 100 -12.98 11.16 -0.99
N ASP A 101 -12.79 10.84 0.29
CA ASP A 101 -12.99 11.78 1.40
C ASP A 101 -11.72 12.59 1.68
N GLY A 102 -10.65 12.32 0.91
CA GLY A 102 -9.38 13.01 1.00
C GLY A 102 -8.44 12.41 2.05
N PHE A 103 -8.80 11.29 2.69
CA PHE A 103 -7.90 10.61 3.60
C PHE A 103 -6.81 9.91 2.80
N ARG A 104 -5.55 10.20 3.14
CA ARG A 104 -4.35 9.56 2.58
C ARG A 104 -3.60 8.83 3.69
N GLN A 105 -3.18 7.59 3.44
CA GLN A 105 -2.29 6.88 4.36
C GLN A 105 -0.96 7.67 4.49
N ASN A 106 -0.60 8.06 5.72
CA ASN A 106 0.57 8.91 5.99
C ASN A 106 1.58 8.28 6.97
N GLU A 107 1.23 7.19 7.65
CA GLU A 107 2.09 6.55 8.64
C GLU A 107 2.74 5.28 8.07
N ILE A 108 4.07 5.18 8.15
CA ILE A 108 4.81 3.97 7.74
C ILE A 108 4.73 2.94 8.86
N GLY A 109 4.37 1.70 8.52
CA GLY A 109 4.47 0.58 9.45
C GLY A 109 5.91 0.25 9.77
N ARG A 110 6.37 0.55 11.00
CA ARG A 110 7.77 0.29 11.43
C ARG A 110 8.02 -1.14 11.94
N GLY A 111 7.32 -2.15 11.40
CA GLY A 111 7.62 -3.56 11.68
C GLY A 111 6.43 -4.52 11.53
N ILE A 112 6.73 -5.81 11.39
CA ILE A 112 5.80 -6.95 11.26
C ILE A 112 4.81 -7.13 12.44
N LEU A 113 5.01 -6.43 13.56
CA LEU A 113 4.18 -6.54 14.76
C LEU A 113 3.34 -5.29 15.05
N GLU A 114 3.55 -4.20 14.32
CA GLU A 114 2.91 -2.92 14.61
C GLU A 114 1.74 -2.67 13.66
N GLY A 115 0.69 -3.49 13.78
CA GLY A 115 -0.52 -3.38 12.95
C GLY A 115 -1.61 -4.40 13.27
N ALA A 116 -1.30 -5.42 14.08
CA ALA A 116 -2.28 -6.38 14.59
C ALA A 116 -2.91 -5.87 15.91
N PHE A 117 -3.66 -4.77 15.82
CA PHE A 117 -4.73 -4.46 16.77
C PHE A 117 -6.09 -4.70 16.06
N PRO A 118 -7.19 -4.95 16.79
CA PRO A 118 -8.37 -5.66 16.25
C PRO A 118 -9.11 -4.98 15.09
N ASP A 119 -8.80 -3.72 14.78
CA ASP A 119 -9.58 -2.84 13.89
C ASP A 119 -8.97 -2.67 12.49
N GLY A 120 -7.91 -3.43 12.16
CA GLY A 120 -7.17 -3.30 10.90
C GLY A 120 -6.19 -2.10 10.91
N THR A 121 -5.25 -2.12 9.95
CA THR A 121 -4.20 -1.10 9.82
C THR A 121 -4.41 -0.24 8.58
N ASP A 122 -4.20 1.06 8.70
CA ASP A 122 -4.09 2.07 7.64
C ASP A 122 -2.62 2.47 7.40
N LYS A 123 -1.68 1.74 7.99
CA LYS A 123 -0.25 1.98 7.82
C LYS A 123 0.16 1.67 6.39
N ILE A 124 1.07 2.48 5.86
CA ILE A 124 1.74 2.27 4.57
C ILE A 124 2.50 0.94 4.66
N GLN A 125 2.11 0.00 3.81
CA GLN A 125 2.80 -1.27 3.64
C GLN A 125 4.09 -1.04 2.85
N ASN A 126 5.13 -1.79 3.18
CA ASN A 126 6.35 -1.83 2.40
C ASN A 126 6.82 -3.27 2.14
N ILE A 127 7.51 -3.45 1.02
CA ILE A 127 8.24 -4.67 0.68
C ILE A 127 9.68 -4.33 0.30
N VAL A 128 10.58 -5.31 0.38
CA VAL A 128 11.96 -5.19 -0.07
C VAL A 128 12.15 -6.09 -1.28
N VAL A 129 12.86 -5.64 -2.30
CA VAL A 129 13.21 -6.45 -3.48
C VAL A 129 14.70 -6.32 -3.79
N GLN A 130 15.28 -7.36 -4.36
CA GLN A 130 16.66 -7.35 -4.84
C GLN A 130 16.68 -7.27 -6.36
N ILE A 131 17.38 -6.28 -6.91
CA ILE A 131 17.60 -6.14 -8.35
C ILE A 131 19.01 -6.62 -8.69
N GLY A 132 19.14 -7.57 -9.62
CA GLY A 132 20.44 -8.06 -10.10
C GLY A 132 20.45 -9.50 -10.58
#